data_AF-A0A1I3N310-F1
#
_entry.id   AF-A0A1I3N310-F1
#
_cell.length_a   1.000
_cell.length_b   1.000
_cell.length_c   1.000
_cell.angle_alpha   90.00
_cell.angle_beta   90.00
_cell.angle_gamma   90.00
#
_symmetry.space_group_name_H-M   'P 1'
#
loop_
_entity.id
_entity.type
_entity.pdbx_description
1 polymer ?
#
loop_
_entity_poly.entity_id
_entity_poly.type
_entity_poly.pdbx_seq_one_letter_code
_entity_poly.pdbx_strand_id
1 'polypeptide(L)'
;NTTRIHLAVDGYGLPVEFEITGGEVNDCSAAPDLIARLPDAKAIVADRGYDSEWLREQITKKGAQAVIPGKRNSLKSSADMDWGSYQYRHWLENAIARLKHIGQ
;
A
#
# COMPACT_ATOMS: atom_id res chain seq x y z
N ASN A 1 19.07 -15.63 -1.34
CA ASN A 1 17.83 -15.01 -1.84
C ASN A 1 16.94 -14.64 -0.67
N THR A 2 16.50 -13.39 -0.64
CA THR A 2 15.44 -12.93 0.26
C THR A 2 14.14 -12.83 -0.54
N THR A 3 13.01 -12.90 0.15
CA THR A 3 11.67 -12.82 -0.44
C THR A 3 10.93 -11.64 0.20
N ARG A 4 10.11 -10.94 -0.57
CA ARG A 4 9.23 -9.88 -0.08
C ARG A 4 7.78 -10.30 -0.22
N ILE A 5 6.96 -9.92 0.77
CA ILE A 5 5.51 -10.09 0.75
C ILE A 5 4.92 -8.69 0.68
N HIS A 6 4.19 -8.40 -0.40
CA HIS A 6 3.35 -7.23 -0.53
C HIS A 6 1.95 -7.64 -0.11
N LEU A 7 1.38 -6.97 0.90
CA LEU A 7 0.11 -7.35 1.50
C LEU A 7 -0.86 -6.17 1.44
N ALA A 8 -2.08 -6.44 0.99
CA ALA A 8 -3.20 -5.53 1.09
C ALA A 8 -4.21 -6.04 2.14
N VAL A 9 -4.72 -5.12 2.94
CA VAL A 9 -5.73 -5.39 3.97
C VAL A 9 -6.92 -4.46 3.80
N ASP A 10 -8.09 -4.88 4.27
CA ASP A 10 -9.27 -4.02 4.34
C ASP A 10 -9.20 -3.03 5.53
N GLY A 11 -10.24 -2.22 5.68
CA GLY A 11 -10.35 -1.25 6.78
C GLY A 11 -10.45 -1.85 8.18
N TYR A 12 -10.60 -3.17 8.30
CA TYR A 12 -10.60 -3.93 9.56
C TYR A 12 -9.29 -4.68 9.79
N GLY A 13 -8.31 -4.55 8.88
CA GLY A 13 -7.02 -5.24 8.96
C GLY A 13 -7.08 -6.72 8.54
N LEU A 14 -8.13 -7.14 7.82
CA LEU A 14 -8.20 -8.49 7.26
C LEU A 14 -7.44 -8.53 5.91
N PRO A 15 -6.57 -9.54 5.68
CA PRO A 15 -5.93 -9.73 4.39
C PRO A 15 -6.95 -9.86 3.26
N VAL A 16 -6.74 -9.08 2.19
CA VAL A 16 -7.58 -9.11 0.98
C VAL A 16 -6.81 -9.72 -0.17
N GLU A 17 -5.57 -9.27 -0.36
CA GLU A 17 -4.70 -9.72 -1.44
C GLU A 17 -3.24 -9.68 -1.03
N PHE A 18 -2.42 -10.49 -1.70
CA PHE A 18 -0.98 -10.48 -1.49
C PHE A 18 -0.22 -10.79 -2.78
N GLU A 19 1.07 -10.44 -2.77
CA GLU A 19 2.01 -10.78 -3.82
C GLU A 19 3.37 -11.11 -3.22
N ILE A 20 4.02 -12.14 -3.77
CA ILE A 20 5.34 -12.59 -3.31
C ILE A 20 6.34 -12.32 -4.42
N THR A 21 7.39 -11.58 -4.11
CA THR A 21 8.42 -11.18 -5.08
C THR A 21 9.83 -11.50 -4.56
N GLY A 22 10.81 -11.48 -5.47
CA GLY A 22 12.23 -11.49 -5.09
C GLY A 22 12.59 -10.26 -4.27
N GLY A 23 13.51 -10.39 -3.32
CA GLY A 23 13.89 -9.30 -2.42
C GLY A 23 14.53 -8.09 -3.11
N GLU A 24 14.97 -8.25 -4.35
CA GLU A 24 15.47 -7.20 -5.25
C GLU A 24 14.36 -6.37 -5.90
N VAL A 25 13.13 -6.89 -5.97
CA VAL A 25 11.99 -6.22 -6.58
C VAL A 25 11.57 -5.04 -5.70
N ASN A 26 11.54 -3.84 -6.28
CA ASN A 26 11.13 -2.65 -5.56
C ASN A 26 9.59 -2.59 -5.41
N ASP A 27 9.12 -1.88 -4.39
CA ASP A 27 7.69 -1.79 -4.06
C ASP A 27 6.85 -1.22 -5.21
N CYS A 28 7.34 -0.18 -5.89
CA CYS A 28 6.66 0.40 -7.04
C CYS A 28 6.46 -0.60 -8.19
N SER A 29 7.38 -1.54 -8.40
CA SER A 29 7.27 -2.54 -9.47
C SER A 29 6.21 -3.61 -9.17
N ALA A 30 6.00 -3.98 -7.92
CA ALA A 30 5.02 -5.00 -7.51
C ALA A 30 3.61 -4.42 -7.28
N ALA A 31 3.52 -3.15 -6.90
CA ALA A 31 2.27 -2.45 -6.61
C ALA A 31 1.14 -2.58 -7.66
N PRO A 32 1.40 -2.57 -8.98
CA PRO A 32 0.33 -2.38 -9.97
C PRO A 32 -0.54 -3.60 -10.10
N ASP A 33 0.10 -4.76 -10.11
CA ASP A 33 -0.56 -6.04 -10.23
C ASP A 33 -1.37 -6.30 -8.97
N LEU A 34 -0.82 -5.99 -7.79
CA LEU A 34 -1.56 -6.04 -6.53
C LEU A 34 -2.79 -5.12 -6.55
N ILE A 35 -2.65 -3.84 -6.94
CA ILE A 35 -3.76 -2.87 -6.98
C ILE A 35 -4.83 -3.26 -8.01
N ALA A 36 -4.43 -3.84 -9.15
CA ALA A 36 -5.36 -4.32 -10.16
C ALA A 36 -6.29 -5.40 -9.61
N ARG A 37 -5.79 -6.28 -8.73
CA ARG A 37 -6.56 -7.37 -8.10
C ARG A 37 -7.45 -6.95 -6.94
N LEU A 38 -7.24 -5.76 -6.35
CA LEU A 38 -8.04 -5.31 -5.21
C LEU A 38 -9.54 -5.20 -5.56
N PRO A 39 -10.45 -5.49 -4.61
CA PRO A 39 -11.84 -5.12 -4.74
C PRO A 39 -12.00 -3.58 -4.79
N ASP A 40 -13.20 -3.13 -5.17
CA ASP A 40 -13.53 -1.72 -5.19
C ASP A 40 -13.38 -1.10 -3.78
N ALA A 41 -12.71 0.04 -3.72
CA ALA A 41 -12.42 0.74 -2.48
C ALA A 41 -12.61 2.24 -2.67
N LYS A 42 -13.01 2.95 -1.61
CA LYS A 42 -13.09 4.42 -1.63
C LYS A 42 -11.71 5.07 -1.59
N ALA A 43 -10.77 4.45 -0.90
CA ALA A 43 -9.40 4.93 -0.76
C ALA A 43 -8.43 3.75 -0.66
N ILE A 44 -7.23 3.93 -1.19
CA ILE A 44 -6.11 2.99 -1.06
C ILE A 44 -4.98 3.72 -0.33
N VAL A 45 -4.61 3.18 0.83
CA VAL A 45 -3.50 3.67 1.66
C VAL A 45 -2.28 2.81 1.41
N ALA A 46 -1.14 3.42 1.09
CA ALA A 46 0.10 2.70 0.88
C ALA A 46 1.29 3.42 1.52
N ASP A 47 2.36 2.67 1.78
CA ASP A 47 3.62 3.24 2.29
C ASP A 47 4.27 4.18 1.29
N ARG A 48 5.11 5.10 1.79
CA ARG A 48 5.88 6.04 0.96
C ARG A 48 6.72 5.35 -0.13
N GLY A 49 7.14 4.11 0.09
CA GLY A 49 7.87 3.30 -0.90
C GLY A 49 7.12 3.13 -2.22
N TYR A 50 5.79 3.18 -2.17
CA TYR A 50 4.87 3.05 -3.31
C TYR A 50 4.61 4.38 -4.03
N ASP A 51 5.14 5.51 -3.55
CA ASP A 51 4.89 6.82 -4.14
C ASP A 51 5.45 6.95 -5.56
N SER A 52 4.52 6.98 -6.52
CA SER A 52 4.76 7.30 -7.91
C SER A 52 3.49 7.86 -8.55
N GLU A 53 3.65 8.76 -9.52
CA GLU A 53 2.53 9.44 -10.20
C GLU A 53 1.61 8.43 -10.91
N TRP A 54 2.22 7.51 -11.64
CA TRP A 54 1.49 6.49 -12.39
C TRP A 54 0.68 5.54 -11.49
N LEU A 55 1.16 5.24 -10.28
CA LEU A 55 0.41 4.41 -9.32
C LEU A 55 -0.81 5.16 -8.75
N ARG A 56 -0.64 6.45 -8.44
CA ARG A 56 -1.74 7.33 -8.01
C ARG A 56 -2.80 7.46 -9.10
N GLU A 57 -2.38 7.55 -10.36
CA GLU A 57 -3.30 7.55 -11.50
C GLU A 57 -4.04 6.22 -11.64
N GLN A 58 -3.36 5.08 -11.48
CA GLN A 58 -4.00 3.77 -11.53
C GLN A 58 -5.08 3.64 -10.45
N ILE A 59 -4.78 4.06 -9.23
CA ILE A 59 -5.73 4.07 -8.11
C ILE A 59 -6.93 4.97 -8.44
N THR A 60 -6.68 6.16 -8.97
CA THR A 60 -7.73 7.10 -9.40
C THR A 60 -8.60 6.52 -10.52
N LYS A 61 -8.00 5.87 -11.52
CA LYS A 61 -8.70 5.21 -12.63
C LYS A 61 -9.56 4.03 -12.16
N LYS A 62 -9.19 3.38 -11.05
CA LYS A 62 -9.99 2.36 -10.36
C LYS A 62 -11.14 2.96 -9.54
N GLY A 63 -11.26 4.29 -9.47
CA GLY A 63 -12.32 4.98 -8.71
C GLY A 63 -12.02 5.17 -7.23
N ALA A 64 -10.76 4.98 -6.81
CA ALA A 64 -10.33 5.13 -5.43
C ALA A 64 -9.45 6.38 -5.24
N GLN A 65 -9.46 6.95 -4.03
CA GLN A 65 -8.52 8.00 -3.63
C GLN A 65 -7.14 7.41 -3.26
N ALA A 66 -6.06 7.92 -3.84
CA ALA A 66 -4.71 7.52 -3.49
C ALA A 66 -4.19 8.25 -2.23
N VAL A 67 -4.07 7.55 -1.11
CA VAL A 67 -3.54 8.07 0.17
C VAL A 67 -2.13 7.51 0.38
N ILE A 68 -1.18 8.08 -0.35
CA ILE A 68 0.23 7.69 -0.29
C ILE A 68 1.05 8.90 0.18
N PRO A 69 1.97 8.77 1.16
CA PRO A 69 2.84 9.86 1.51
C PRO A 69 3.84 10.19 0.41
N GLY A 70 3.98 11.47 0.08
CA GLY A 70 4.99 11.92 -0.87
C GLY A 70 6.43 11.63 -0.41
N LYS A 71 7.33 11.45 -1.36
CA LYS A 71 8.79 11.48 -1.10
C LYS A 71 9.20 12.87 -0.59
N ARG A 72 10.21 12.92 0.29
CA ARG A 72 10.67 14.11 1.04
C ARG A 72 11.05 15.32 0.15
N ASN A 73 11.33 15.11 -1.14
CA ASN A 73 11.64 16.18 -2.13
C ASN A 73 10.44 16.59 -3.01
N SER A 74 9.26 16.02 -2.80
CA SER A 74 8.02 16.40 -3.48
C SER A 74 7.20 17.32 -2.57
N LEU A 75 7.47 18.63 -2.65
CA LEU A 75 6.77 19.68 -1.90
C LEU A 75 5.24 19.69 -2.17
N LYS A 76 4.78 19.11 -3.28
CA LYS A 76 3.38 19.07 -3.68
C LYS A 76 2.54 17.99 -3.00
N SER A 77 3.14 16.93 -2.46
CA SER A 77 2.37 15.72 -2.09
C SER A 77 2.02 15.61 -0.60
N SER A 78 2.64 16.40 0.27
CA SER A 78 2.49 16.22 1.74
C SER A 78 1.51 17.21 2.38
N ALA A 79 1.24 18.34 1.73
CA ALA A 79 0.37 19.39 2.26
C ALA A 79 -1.12 19.02 2.16
N ASP A 80 -1.52 18.36 1.07
CA ASP A 80 -2.91 17.96 0.79
C ASP A 80 -3.21 16.50 1.21
N MET A 81 -2.33 15.89 2.00
CA MET A 81 -2.48 14.51 2.40
C MET A 81 -3.53 14.38 3.51
N ASP A 82 -4.47 13.45 3.32
CA ASP A 82 -5.40 13.05 4.37
C ASP A 82 -4.67 12.19 5.42
N TRP A 83 -4.02 12.88 6.36
CA TRP A 83 -3.36 12.27 7.52
C TRP A 83 -4.33 11.48 8.39
N GLY A 84 -5.62 11.82 8.37
CA GLY A 84 -6.68 11.05 9.04
C GLY A 84 -6.82 9.67 8.42
N SER A 85 -6.81 9.55 7.10
CA SER A 85 -6.82 8.23 6.44
C SER A 85 -5.49 7.48 6.61
N TYR A 86 -4.35 8.18 6.70
CA TYR A 86 -3.05 7.54 6.94
C TYR A 86 -2.94 6.86 8.31
N GLN A 87 -3.75 7.25 9.30
CA GLN A 87 -3.78 6.58 10.61
C GLN A 87 -4.20 5.10 10.51
N TYR A 88 -4.96 4.74 9.48
CA TYR A 88 -5.38 3.36 9.25
C TYR A 88 -4.22 2.41 8.91
N ARG A 89 -3.01 2.94 8.65
CA ARG A 89 -1.79 2.14 8.48
C ARG A 89 -1.50 1.23 9.67
N HIS A 90 -1.92 1.59 10.90
CA HIS A 90 -1.76 0.70 12.06
C HIS A 90 -2.48 -0.65 11.91
N TRP A 91 -3.59 -0.72 11.15
CA TRP A 91 -4.28 -1.99 10.87
C TRP A 91 -3.43 -2.91 9.99
N LEU A 92 -2.75 -2.34 8.98
CA LEU A 92 -1.79 -3.05 8.15
C LEU A 92 -0.60 -3.55 9.00
N GLU A 93 -0.03 -2.70 9.87
CA GLU A 93 1.06 -3.09 10.76
C GLU A 93 0.66 -4.22 11.71
N ASN A 94 -0.56 -4.17 12.26
CA ASN A 94 -1.11 -5.21 13.12
C ASN A 94 -1.32 -6.54 12.37
N ALA A 95 -1.80 -6.49 11.12
CA ALA A 95 -1.93 -7.69 10.28
C ALA A 95 -0.58 -8.33 10.00
N ILE A 96 0.44 -7.53 9.66
CA ILE A 96 1.81 -8.01 9.46
C ILE A 96 2.40 -8.59 10.76
N ALA A 97 2.17 -7.94 11.90
CA ALA A 97 2.64 -8.44 13.19
C ALA A 97 2.03 -9.81 13.53
N ARG A 98 0.75 -10.03 13.22
CA ARG A 98 0.08 -11.33 13.36
C ARG A 98 0.68 -12.38 12.43
N LEU A 99 0.95 -12.05 11.16
CA LEU A 99 1.60 -12.97 10.23
C LEU A 99 2.99 -13.41 10.73
N LYS A 100 3.76 -12.49 11.31
CA LYS A 100 5.07 -12.80 11.90
C LYS A 100 4.97 -13.70 13.14
N HIS A 101 3.89 -13.58 13.93
CA HIS A 101 3.67 -14.41 15.12
C HIS A 101 3.26 -15.85 14.78
N ILE A 102 2.50 -16.07 13.71
CA ILE A 102 2.04 -17.42 13.32
C ILE A 102 3.20 -18.30 12.82
N GLY A 103 4.29 -17.69 12.33
CA GLY A 103 5.48 -18.39 11.84
C GLY A 103 6.55 -18.69 12.90
N GLN A 104 6.29 -18.44 14.19
CA GLN A 104 7.18 -18.78 15.32
C GLN A 104 6.78 -20.08 16.01
#